data_AF-A0A915ZQR1-F1
#
_entry.id   AF-A0A915ZQR1-F1
#
_cell.length_a   1.000
_cell.length_b   1.000
_cell.length_c   1.000
_cell.angle_alpha   90.00
_cell.angle_beta   90.00
_cell.angle_gamma   90.00
#
_symmetry.space_group_name_H-M   'P 1'
#
loop_
_entity.id
_entity.type
_entity.pdbx_description
1 polymer ?
#
loop_
_entity_poly.entity_id
_entity_poly.type
_entity_poly.pdbx_seq_one_letter_code
_entity_poly.pdbx_strand_id
1 'polypeptide(L)'
;MEKVGTNDLNEDFVKEVESTVKAIYSQLPSKYIGSSTMKGVSFVKFLQNIVECMNDSETLNTISIPSEYESITQFVAQVAIKEATEFYEERMNTLKNEGKLPILWEEFEETHIEYISEIDKLFFEKIIGSPKQIGSFVEQLHEKIFEFKKEFRKINFRELMIYNGNIAKKVWSRYIDNKINSFKNNEEFQAALESFELAYDKSMKKSLEANKVITSYKRNQYPAAIDHMKQLGIMNKRLAEAMYLREETDRLRREAFERTEAIRIETAAFEREREKFRENFESKISELQKNIEEQRKFNGEMNKVLEDFQKF
;
A
#
# COMPACT_ATOMS: atom_id res chain seq x y z
N MET A 1 15.61 34.37 -42.36
CA MET A 1 17.03 34.49 -41.99
C MET A 1 17.77 33.38 -42.71
N GLU A 2 18.76 33.73 -43.51
CA GLU A 2 19.64 32.74 -44.15
C GLU A 2 20.48 32.04 -43.09
N LYS A 3 20.68 30.72 -43.26
CA LYS A 3 21.44 29.89 -42.35
C LYS A 3 22.93 30.12 -42.65
N VAL A 4 23.60 30.92 -41.84
CA VAL A 4 25.06 31.13 -41.94
C VAL A 4 25.77 29.89 -41.39
N GLY A 5 26.75 29.36 -42.14
CA GLY A 5 27.54 28.23 -41.69
C GLY A 5 28.54 28.63 -40.61
N THR A 6 28.85 27.74 -39.67
CA THR A 6 29.85 28.02 -38.60
C THR A 6 31.22 28.39 -39.18
N ASN A 7 31.58 27.86 -40.35
CA ASN A 7 32.82 28.16 -41.06
C ASN A 7 32.86 29.58 -41.66
N ASP A 8 31.70 30.23 -41.78
CA ASP A 8 31.57 31.59 -42.30
C ASP A 8 31.59 32.63 -41.16
N LEU A 9 31.71 32.18 -39.90
CA LEU A 9 31.82 33.02 -38.72
C LEU A 9 33.28 33.27 -38.35
N ASN A 10 33.54 34.39 -37.65
CA ASN A 10 34.85 34.70 -37.13
C ASN A 10 35.33 33.58 -36.16
N GLU A 11 36.57 33.10 -36.33
CA GLU A 11 37.12 31.98 -35.56
C GLU A 11 37.21 32.29 -34.06
N ASP A 12 37.56 33.52 -33.69
CA ASP A 12 37.63 33.95 -32.29
C ASP A 12 36.24 33.98 -31.66
N PHE A 13 35.22 34.43 -32.41
CA PHE A 13 33.82 34.35 -31.98
C PHE A 13 33.37 32.91 -31.73
N VAL A 14 33.69 31.98 -32.65
CA VAL A 14 33.35 30.55 -32.47
C VAL A 14 34.03 29.97 -31.23
N LYS A 15 35.32 30.25 -31.04
CA LYS A 15 36.07 29.81 -29.84
C LYS A 15 35.47 30.38 -28.56
N GLU A 16 35.10 31.66 -28.55
CA GLU A 16 34.50 32.32 -27.39
C GLU A 16 33.11 31.74 -27.08
N VAL A 17 32.28 31.50 -28.09
CA VAL A 17 30.96 30.86 -27.92
C VAL A 17 31.12 29.44 -27.41
N GLU A 18 32.00 28.62 -27.99
CA GLU A 18 32.25 27.27 -27.50
C GLU A 18 32.74 27.24 -26.06
N SER A 19 33.67 28.13 -25.72
CA SER A 19 34.22 28.25 -24.36
C SER A 19 33.12 28.66 -23.38
N THR A 20 32.33 29.66 -23.73
CA THR A 20 31.20 30.16 -22.94
C THR A 20 30.14 29.06 -22.75
N VAL A 21 29.76 28.35 -23.81
CA VAL A 21 28.79 27.25 -23.74
C VAL A 21 29.30 26.13 -22.83
N LYS A 22 30.56 25.71 -23.00
CA LYS A 22 31.19 24.70 -22.13
C LYS A 22 31.20 25.16 -20.67
N ALA A 23 31.54 26.42 -20.41
CA ALA A 23 31.52 27.01 -19.07
C ALA A 23 30.11 26.95 -18.45
N ILE A 24 29.06 27.39 -19.18
CA ILE A 24 27.67 27.34 -18.74
C ILE A 24 27.24 25.92 -18.40
N TYR A 25 27.45 24.96 -19.31
CA TYR A 25 27.05 23.56 -19.10
C TYR A 25 27.87 22.87 -17.99
N SER A 26 29.11 23.29 -17.75
CA SER A 26 29.95 22.73 -16.69
C SER A 26 29.52 23.13 -15.27
N GLN A 27 28.75 24.20 -15.13
CA GLN A 27 28.40 24.81 -13.84
C GLN A 27 26.90 25.05 -13.66
N LEU A 28 26.04 24.49 -14.53
CA LEU A 28 24.62 24.79 -14.51
C LEU A 28 23.97 24.27 -13.21
N PRO A 29 23.59 25.14 -12.26
CA PRO A 29 22.98 24.69 -11.03
C PRO A 29 21.55 24.20 -11.32
N SER A 30 21.07 23.27 -10.51
CA SER A 30 19.65 22.93 -10.53
C SER A 30 18.82 24.15 -10.12
N LYS A 31 17.58 24.23 -10.64
CA LYS A 31 16.60 25.20 -10.13
C LYS A 31 15.89 24.59 -8.92
N TYR A 32 15.62 25.39 -7.89
CA TYR A 32 15.03 24.91 -6.64
C TYR A 32 13.72 25.64 -6.30
N ILE A 33 12.79 24.93 -5.65
CA ILE A 33 11.64 25.46 -4.90
C ILE A 33 11.89 25.12 -3.43
N GLY A 34 12.29 26.12 -2.65
CA GLY A 34 12.82 25.87 -1.30
C GLY A 34 14.04 24.94 -1.34
N SER A 35 14.01 23.86 -0.59
CA SER A 35 15.05 22.81 -0.56
C SER A 35 14.85 21.70 -1.61
N SER A 36 13.79 21.77 -2.41
CA SER A 36 13.48 20.74 -3.41
C SER A 36 13.93 21.16 -4.81
N THR A 37 14.50 20.23 -5.57
CA THR A 37 14.80 20.47 -7.00
C THR A 37 13.51 20.62 -7.80
N MET A 38 13.44 21.67 -8.60
CA MET A 38 12.33 21.92 -9.52
C MET A 38 12.40 20.92 -10.67
N LYS A 39 11.30 20.18 -10.88
CA LYS A 39 11.14 19.20 -11.95
C LYS A 39 10.15 19.74 -12.99
N GLY A 40 10.00 19.04 -14.12
CA GLY A 40 9.12 19.48 -15.21
C GLY A 40 7.70 19.83 -14.75
N VAL A 41 7.08 19.00 -13.91
CA VAL A 41 5.72 19.23 -13.38
C VAL A 41 5.63 20.52 -12.55
N SER A 42 6.60 20.75 -11.65
CA SER A 42 6.60 21.97 -10.83
C SER A 42 6.96 23.22 -11.62
N PHE A 43 7.83 23.11 -12.63
CA PHE A 43 8.16 24.20 -13.54
C PHE A 43 6.96 24.60 -14.41
N VAL A 44 6.22 23.64 -14.97
CA VAL A 44 5.00 23.92 -15.74
C VAL A 44 3.97 24.66 -14.88
N LYS A 45 3.75 24.20 -13.64
CA LYS A 45 2.81 24.89 -12.74
C LYS A 45 3.29 26.29 -12.35
N PHE A 46 4.60 26.47 -12.14
CA PHE A 46 5.18 27.79 -11.90
C PHE A 46 4.91 28.76 -13.06
N LEU A 47 5.14 28.33 -14.31
CA LEU A 47 4.85 29.16 -15.48
C LEU A 47 3.36 29.47 -15.63
N GLN A 48 2.48 28.50 -15.40
CA GLN A 48 1.03 28.71 -15.40
C GLN A 48 0.63 29.79 -14.40
N ASN A 49 1.10 29.70 -13.16
CA ASN A 49 0.81 30.69 -12.13
C ASN A 49 1.28 32.10 -12.55
N ILE A 50 2.48 32.23 -13.12
CA ILE A 50 3.00 33.52 -13.60
C ILE A 50 2.10 34.10 -14.70
N VAL A 51 1.75 33.30 -15.70
CA VAL A 51 0.94 33.74 -16.84
C VAL A 51 -0.48 34.11 -16.39
N GLU A 52 -1.07 33.35 -15.46
CA GLU A 52 -2.36 33.66 -14.86
C GLU A 52 -2.31 35.01 -14.12
N CYS A 53 -1.33 35.23 -13.24
CA CYS A 53 -1.17 36.49 -12.53
C CYS A 53 -0.94 37.69 -13.45
N MET A 54 -0.16 37.52 -14.53
CA MET A 54 0.09 38.59 -15.49
C MET A 54 -1.16 39.01 -16.29
N ASN A 55 -2.13 38.10 -16.45
CA ASN A 55 -3.34 38.34 -17.23
C ASN A 55 -4.55 38.74 -16.38
N ASP A 56 -4.43 38.74 -15.05
CA ASP A 56 -5.53 39.09 -14.15
C ASP A 56 -5.63 40.62 -13.99
N SER A 57 -6.63 41.23 -14.64
CA SER A 57 -6.78 42.70 -14.71
C SER A 57 -7.38 43.32 -13.45
N GLU A 58 -8.01 42.53 -12.58
CA GLU A 58 -8.71 43.03 -11.38
C GLU A 58 -7.80 43.14 -10.16
N THR A 59 -6.63 42.51 -10.20
CA THR A 59 -5.62 42.68 -9.16
C THR A 59 -4.24 42.90 -9.80
N LEU A 60 -3.68 44.09 -9.62
CA LEU A 60 -2.23 44.34 -9.74
C LEU A 60 -1.48 43.58 -8.62
N ASN A 61 -1.77 42.29 -8.46
CA ASN A 61 -1.15 41.43 -7.48
C ASN A 61 0.27 41.16 -7.97
N THR A 62 1.24 41.78 -7.32
CA THR A 62 2.64 41.42 -7.42
C THR A 62 2.78 39.91 -7.16
N ILE A 63 3.37 39.18 -8.10
CA ILE A 63 3.77 37.78 -7.94
C ILE A 63 4.58 37.69 -6.65
N SER A 64 4.14 36.86 -5.70
CA SER A 64 4.66 36.90 -4.35
C SER A 64 5.86 35.99 -4.10
N ILE A 65 6.27 35.00 -4.87
CA ILE A 65 7.22 33.92 -4.49
C ILE A 65 6.69 32.95 -3.39
N PRO A 66 6.50 33.25 -2.08
CA PRO A 66 6.03 32.23 -1.14
C PRO A 66 4.64 31.67 -1.43
N SER A 67 3.67 32.48 -1.89
CA SER A 67 2.34 31.96 -2.23
C SER A 67 2.38 31.06 -3.47
N GLU A 68 3.22 31.37 -4.46
CA GLU A 68 3.42 30.54 -5.64
C GLU A 68 4.10 29.23 -5.27
N TYR A 69 5.09 29.25 -4.37
CA TYR A 69 5.76 28.04 -3.91
C TYR A 69 4.81 27.12 -3.14
N GLU A 70 3.91 27.68 -2.34
CA GLU A 70 2.84 26.90 -1.67
C GLU A 70 1.88 26.28 -2.70
N SER A 71 1.42 27.08 -3.67
CA SER A 71 0.54 26.63 -4.75
C SER A 71 1.15 25.49 -5.56
N ILE A 72 2.42 25.60 -5.94
CA ILE A 72 3.14 24.56 -6.69
C ILE A 72 3.35 23.32 -5.83
N THR A 73 3.71 23.50 -4.56
CA THR A 73 3.90 22.39 -3.61
C THR A 73 2.61 21.58 -3.47
N GLN A 74 1.48 22.26 -3.25
CA GLN A 74 0.16 21.62 -3.16
C GLN A 74 -0.20 20.91 -4.47
N PHE A 75 0.01 21.55 -5.62
CA PHE A 75 -0.30 20.96 -6.92
C PHE A 75 0.51 19.67 -7.17
N VAL A 76 1.83 19.73 -6.97
CA VAL A 76 2.72 18.57 -7.14
C VAL A 76 2.32 17.45 -6.19
N ALA A 77 2.00 17.78 -4.94
CA ALA A 77 1.53 16.79 -3.97
C ALA A 77 0.26 16.08 -4.43
N GLN A 78 -0.75 16.83 -4.90
CA GLN A 78 -2.00 16.21 -5.36
C GLN A 78 -1.80 15.35 -6.60
N VAL A 79 -0.93 15.76 -7.53
CA VAL A 79 -0.56 14.92 -8.69
C VAL A 79 0.13 13.63 -8.23
N ALA A 80 1.13 13.74 -7.36
CA ALA A 80 1.87 12.59 -6.85
C ALA A 80 0.97 11.63 -6.06
N ILE A 81 0.08 12.15 -5.21
CA ILE A 81 -0.90 11.34 -4.47
C ILE A 81 -1.81 10.61 -5.46
N LYS A 82 -2.37 11.33 -6.44
CA LYS A 82 -3.29 10.74 -7.43
C LYS A 82 -2.62 9.59 -8.18
N GLU A 83 -1.45 9.82 -8.78
CA GLU A 83 -0.73 8.80 -9.53
C GLU A 83 -0.39 7.58 -8.66
N ALA A 84 0.06 7.82 -7.42
CA ALA A 84 0.42 6.76 -6.49
C ALA A 84 -0.81 5.92 -6.07
N THR A 85 -1.96 6.57 -5.86
CA THR A 85 -3.22 5.87 -5.55
C THR A 85 -3.78 5.09 -6.73
N GLU A 86 -3.74 5.66 -7.95
CA GLU A 86 -4.18 4.97 -9.17
C GLU A 86 -3.32 3.73 -9.43
N PHE A 87 -2.00 3.84 -9.20
CA PHE A 87 -1.08 2.72 -9.29
C PHE A 87 -1.43 1.58 -8.33
N TYR A 88 -1.68 1.90 -7.05
CA TYR A 88 -2.09 0.88 -6.06
C TYR A 88 -3.37 0.17 -6.46
N GLU A 89 -4.38 0.95 -6.84
CA GLU A 89 -5.69 0.44 -7.19
C GLU A 89 -5.62 -0.45 -8.45
N GLU A 90 -4.85 -0.05 -9.46
CA GLU A 90 -4.63 -0.85 -10.68
C GLU A 90 -3.97 -2.20 -10.35
N ARG A 91 -2.92 -2.21 -9.52
CA ARG A 91 -2.22 -3.43 -9.13
C ARG A 91 -3.10 -4.38 -8.33
N MET A 92 -3.87 -3.86 -7.37
CA MET A 92 -4.80 -4.67 -6.58
C MET A 92 -5.99 -5.18 -7.42
N ASN A 93 -6.50 -4.37 -8.35
CA ASN A 93 -7.53 -4.79 -9.29
C ASN A 93 -7.03 -5.87 -10.24
N THR A 94 -5.77 -5.81 -10.67
CA THR A 94 -5.15 -6.85 -11.50
C THR A 94 -5.16 -8.20 -10.78
N LEU A 95 -4.76 -8.25 -9.50
CA LEU A 95 -4.82 -9.48 -8.69
C LEU A 95 -6.24 -10.07 -8.63
N LYS A 96 -7.23 -9.20 -8.46
CA LYS A 96 -8.64 -9.59 -8.43
C LYS A 96 -9.09 -10.15 -9.79
N ASN A 97 -8.81 -9.43 -10.88
CA ASN A 97 -9.28 -9.76 -12.22
C ASN A 97 -8.62 -11.02 -12.80
N GLU A 98 -7.37 -11.29 -12.42
CA GLU A 98 -6.66 -12.52 -12.78
C GLU A 98 -7.13 -13.74 -11.95
N GLY A 99 -8.09 -13.58 -11.05
CA GLY A 99 -8.61 -14.67 -10.22
C GLY A 99 -7.60 -15.21 -9.21
N LYS A 100 -6.60 -14.40 -8.84
CA LYS A 100 -5.60 -14.80 -7.82
C LYS A 100 -6.20 -14.81 -6.42
N LEU A 101 -7.24 -14.02 -6.17
CA LEU A 101 -8.01 -14.06 -4.92
C LEU A 101 -8.95 -15.30 -4.90
N PRO A 102 -9.12 -15.98 -3.74
CA PRO A 102 -8.57 -15.64 -2.45
C PRO A 102 -7.12 -16.13 -2.21
N ILE A 103 -6.34 -15.28 -1.54
CA ILE A 103 -4.98 -15.57 -1.07
C ILE A 103 -4.92 -15.58 0.47
N LEU A 104 -3.88 -16.18 1.04
CA LEU A 104 -3.67 -16.19 2.50
C LEU A 104 -3.29 -14.80 3.00
N TRP A 105 -3.51 -14.53 4.29
CA TRP A 105 -3.31 -13.19 4.85
C TRP A 105 -1.84 -12.77 4.86
N GLU A 106 -0.91 -13.68 5.10
CA GLU A 106 0.53 -13.38 5.00
C GLU A 106 0.91 -12.92 3.59
N GLU A 107 0.45 -13.65 2.57
CA GLU A 107 0.69 -13.32 1.16
C GLU A 107 0.00 -12.00 0.75
N PHE A 108 -1.20 -11.76 1.28
CA PHE A 108 -1.93 -10.50 1.08
C PHE A 108 -1.14 -9.31 1.63
N GLU A 109 -0.67 -9.41 2.87
CA GLU A 109 0.10 -8.33 3.50
C GLU A 109 1.47 -8.15 2.82
N GLU A 110 2.13 -9.22 2.38
CA GLU A 110 3.37 -9.14 1.60
C GLU A 110 3.18 -8.41 0.28
N THR A 111 2.15 -8.80 -0.49
CA THR A 111 1.80 -8.14 -1.75
C THR A 111 1.49 -6.66 -1.55
N HIS A 112 0.74 -6.34 -0.49
CA HIS A 112 0.44 -4.96 -0.11
C HIS A 112 1.70 -4.16 0.24
N ILE A 113 2.61 -4.73 1.04
CA ILE A 113 3.88 -4.12 1.45
C ILE A 113 4.82 -3.91 0.25
N GLU A 114 4.78 -4.79 -0.75
CA GLU A 114 5.49 -4.59 -2.01
C GLU A 114 4.94 -3.39 -2.78
N TYR A 115 3.62 -3.31 -2.94
CA TYR A 115 2.99 -2.20 -3.66
C TYR A 115 3.19 -0.86 -2.94
N ILE A 116 3.04 -0.79 -1.61
CA ILE A 116 3.34 0.42 -0.84
C ILE A 116 4.79 0.86 -1.03
N SER A 117 5.73 -0.08 -1.07
CA SER A 117 7.14 0.24 -1.29
C SER A 117 7.38 0.93 -2.64
N GLU A 118 6.70 0.47 -3.71
CA GLU A 118 6.78 1.08 -5.04
C GLU A 118 6.11 2.45 -5.06
N ILE A 119 4.95 2.57 -4.42
CA ILE A 119 4.16 3.81 -4.29
C ILE A 119 4.95 4.88 -3.54
N ASP A 120 5.51 4.56 -2.38
CA ASP A 120 6.30 5.48 -1.58
C ASP A 120 7.50 5.97 -2.39
N LYS A 121 8.19 5.08 -3.10
CA LYS A 121 9.32 5.46 -3.96
C LYS A 121 8.88 6.46 -5.04
N LEU A 122 7.79 6.16 -5.77
CA LEU A 122 7.23 7.06 -6.80
C LEU A 122 6.80 8.41 -6.21
N PHE A 123 6.18 8.39 -5.04
CA PHE A 123 5.71 9.57 -4.34
C PHE A 123 6.88 10.45 -3.88
N PHE A 124 7.85 9.89 -3.14
CA PHE A 124 8.98 10.64 -2.60
C PHE A 124 9.94 11.16 -3.68
N GLU A 125 10.04 10.48 -4.81
CA GLU A 125 10.76 10.99 -5.96
C GLU A 125 10.14 12.29 -6.49
N LYS A 126 8.81 12.41 -6.48
CA LYS A 126 8.09 13.54 -7.06
C LYS A 126 7.81 14.67 -6.08
N ILE A 127 7.58 14.34 -4.82
CA ILE A 127 7.11 15.30 -3.82
C ILE A 127 8.16 16.39 -3.58
N ILE A 128 7.65 17.60 -3.38
CA ILE A 128 8.43 18.78 -2.99
C ILE A 128 7.81 19.40 -1.74
N GLY A 129 8.55 20.27 -1.08
CA GLY A 129 8.07 21.06 0.06
C GLY A 129 8.94 20.89 1.30
N SER A 130 8.51 21.52 2.38
CA SER A 130 9.15 21.36 3.70
C SER A 130 8.86 19.98 4.29
N PRO A 131 9.69 19.48 5.23
CA PRO A 131 9.43 18.22 5.91
C PRO A 131 8.03 18.12 6.54
N LYS A 132 7.52 19.25 7.06
CA LYS A 132 6.17 19.32 7.64
C LYS A 132 5.08 19.15 6.58
N GLN A 133 5.20 19.80 5.43
CA GLN A 133 4.25 19.65 4.32
C GLN A 133 4.28 18.23 3.76
N ILE A 134 5.49 17.68 3.53
CA ILE A 134 5.66 16.31 3.06
C ILE A 134 4.99 15.33 4.03
N GLY A 135 5.19 15.48 5.34
CA GLY A 135 4.51 14.65 6.34
C GLY A 135 2.99 14.68 6.21
N SER A 136 2.39 15.85 6.04
CA SER A 136 0.94 15.96 5.83
C SER A 136 0.45 15.32 4.51
N PHE A 137 1.25 15.40 3.44
CA PHE A 137 0.90 14.74 2.17
C PHE A 137 1.04 13.22 2.22
N VAL A 138 2.03 12.72 2.97
CA VAL A 138 2.17 11.29 3.27
C VAL A 138 0.92 10.78 3.99
N GLU A 139 0.47 11.48 5.03
CA GLU A 139 -0.74 11.10 5.77
C GLU A 139 -1.96 11.01 4.83
N GLN A 140 -2.12 11.99 3.94
CA GLN A 140 -3.19 11.97 2.93
C GLN A 140 -3.07 10.80 1.94
N LEU A 141 -1.87 10.46 1.50
CA LEU A 141 -1.62 9.32 0.63
C LEU A 141 -1.99 8.01 1.34
N HIS A 142 -1.43 7.79 2.53
CA HIS A 142 -1.61 6.55 3.28
C HIS A 142 -3.05 6.35 3.74
N GLU A 143 -3.79 7.42 4.06
CA GLU A 143 -5.24 7.34 4.34
C GLU A 143 -6.02 6.78 3.14
N LYS A 144 -5.74 7.27 1.92
CA LYS A 144 -6.39 6.77 0.70
C LYS A 144 -6.03 5.31 0.42
N ILE A 145 -4.74 4.96 0.54
CA ILE A 145 -4.27 3.58 0.34
C ILE A 145 -4.90 2.64 1.37
N PHE A 146 -5.06 3.09 2.62
CA PHE A 146 -5.69 2.32 3.67
C PHE A 146 -7.16 1.98 3.35
N GLU A 147 -7.94 2.95 2.86
CA GLU A 147 -9.32 2.68 2.46
C GLU A 147 -9.41 1.70 1.28
N PHE A 148 -8.51 1.81 0.28
CA PHE A 148 -8.42 0.78 -0.76
C PHE A 148 -8.06 -0.59 -0.20
N LYS A 149 -7.02 -0.69 0.65
CA LYS A 149 -6.60 -1.94 1.31
C LYS A 149 -7.77 -2.59 2.03
N LYS A 150 -8.55 -1.82 2.79
CA LYS A 150 -9.71 -2.29 3.54
C LYS A 150 -10.79 -2.90 2.65
N GLU A 151 -11.08 -2.31 1.49
CA GLU A 151 -12.03 -2.90 0.53
C GLU A 151 -11.50 -4.23 -0.04
N PHE A 152 -10.22 -4.30 -0.40
CA PHE A 152 -9.61 -5.56 -0.84
C PHE A 152 -9.54 -6.63 0.27
N ARG A 153 -9.32 -6.23 1.54
CA ARG A 153 -9.43 -7.15 2.69
C ARG A 153 -10.84 -7.72 2.80
N LYS A 154 -11.89 -6.90 2.64
CA LYS A 154 -13.29 -7.40 2.65
C LYS A 154 -13.55 -8.40 1.54
N ILE A 155 -13.05 -8.13 0.33
CA ILE A 155 -13.19 -9.04 -0.82
C ILE A 155 -12.46 -10.35 -0.53
N ASN A 156 -11.19 -10.30 -0.13
CA ASN A 156 -10.39 -11.49 0.16
C ASN A 156 -11.02 -12.33 1.29
N PHE A 157 -11.48 -11.69 2.36
CA PHE A 157 -12.20 -12.33 3.46
C PHE A 157 -13.44 -13.09 2.97
N ARG A 158 -14.28 -12.44 2.14
CA ARG A 158 -15.49 -13.04 1.61
C ARG A 158 -15.17 -14.27 0.76
N GLU A 159 -14.18 -14.16 -0.12
CA GLU A 159 -13.80 -15.26 -1.00
C GLU A 159 -13.16 -16.43 -0.23
N LEU A 160 -12.35 -16.16 0.80
CA LEU A 160 -11.83 -17.19 1.72
C LEU A 160 -12.97 -17.92 2.45
N MET A 161 -13.96 -17.19 2.95
CA MET A 161 -15.15 -17.77 3.59
C MET A 161 -15.93 -18.66 2.62
N ILE A 162 -16.12 -18.23 1.37
CA ILE A 162 -16.81 -19.02 0.33
C ILE A 162 -16.02 -20.28 0.00
N TYR A 163 -14.72 -20.14 -0.29
CA TYR A 163 -13.83 -21.24 -0.65
C TYR A 163 -13.83 -22.33 0.44
N ASN A 164 -13.55 -21.93 1.68
CA ASN A 164 -13.49 -22.85 2.81
C ASN A 164 -14.89 -23.40 3.16
N GLY A 165 -15.94 -22.59 3.06
CA GLY A 165 -17.32 -23.04 3.27
C GLY A 165 -17.76 -24.12 2.28
N ASN A 166 -17.38 -24.00 1.01
CA ASN A 166 -17.67 -25.01 -0.02
C ASN A 166 -16.96 -26.34 0.26
N ILE A 167 -15.71 -26.29 0.75
CA ILE A 167 -14.97 -27.48 1.17
C ILE A 167 -15.67 -28.13 2.36
N ALA A 168 -15.96 -27.37 3.41
CA ALA A 168 -16.63 -27.88 4.60
C ALA A 168 -17.95 -28.55 4.23
N LYS A 169 -18.78 -27.90 3.39
CA LYS A 169 -20.05 -28.47 2.92
C LYS A 169 -19.85 -29.80 2.19
N LYS A 170 -18.92 -29.86 1.24
CA LYS A 170 -18.64 -31.07 0.46
C LYS A 170 -18.16 -32.22 1.34
N VAL A 171 -17.25 -31.94 2.28
CA VAL A 171 -16.68 -32.94 3.19
C VAL A 171 -17.72 -33.39 4.21
N TRP A 172 -18.50 -32.46 4.77
CA TRP A 172 -19.58 -32.75 5.71
C TRP A 172 -20.60 -33.70 5.10
N SER A 173 -21.10 -33.43 3.89
CA SER A 173 -22.07 -34.32 3.25
C SER A 173 -21.48 -35.71 2.95
N ARG A 174 -20.18 -35.80 2.64
CA ARG A 174 -19.50 -37.08 2.38
C ARG A 174 -19.40 -37.96 3.63
N TYR A 175 -19.06 -37.38 4.77
CA TYR A 175 -18.76 -38.15 5.98
C TYR A 175 -19.95 -38.24 6.93
N ILE A 176 -20.83 -37.23 6.96
CA ILE A 176 -21.92 -37.10 7.93
C ILE A 176 -23.28 -37.19 7.25
N ASP A 177 -23.73 -36.21 6.46
CA ASP A 177 -25.15 -36.15 6.00
C ASP A 177 -25.59 -37.44 5.30
N ASN A 178 -24.80 -37.93 4.34
CA ASN A 178 -25.15 -39.11 3.56
C ASN A 178 -25.17 -40.41 4.37
N LYS A 179 -24.58 -40.38 5.58
CA LYS A 179 -24.42 -41.54 6.46
C LYS A 179 -25.16 -41.39 7.78
N ILE A 180 -25.84 -40.26 8.01
CA ILE A 180 -26.39 -39.91 9.32
C ILE A 180 -27.37 -40.95 9.86
N ASN A 181 -28.11 -41.65 8.98
CA ASN A 181 -29.04 -42.71 9.38
C ASN A 181 -28.44 -44.12 9.38
N SER A 182 -27.14 -44.26 9.07
CA SER A 182 -26.47 -45.56 8.87
C SER A 182 -25.42 -45.89 9.92
N PHE A 183 -25.09 -44.96 10.82
CA PHE A 183 -24.16 -45.21 11.92
C PHE A 183 -24.74 -46.25 12.88
N LYS A 184 -23.93 -47.26 13.24
CA LYS A 184 -24.37 -48.36 14.12
C LYS A 184 -24.20 -48.05 15.60
N ASN A 185 -23.23 -47.22 15.94
CA ASN A 185 -22.88 -46.87 17.30
C ASN A 185 -22.24 -45.47 17.35
N ASN A 186 -22.07 -44.96 18.57
CA ASN A 186 -21.45 -43.65 18.80
C ASN A 186 -19.97 -43.59 18.33
N GLU A 187 -19.23 -44.68 18.38
CA GLU A 187 -17.83 -44.71 17.95
C GLU A 187 -17.70 -44.45 16.44
N GLU A 188 -18.57 -45.08 15.64
CA GLU A 188 -18.63 -44.83 14.18
C GLU A 188 -18.99 -43.38 13.87
N PHE A 189 -19.92 -42.78 14.61
CA PHE A 189 -20.27 -41.37 14.45
C PHE A 189 -19.11 -40.43 14.82
N GLN A 190 -18.41 -40.69 15.93
CA GLN A 190 -17.25 -39.91 16.34
C GLN A 190 -16.10 -40.02 15.33
N ALA A 191 -15.80 -41.23 14.84
CA ALA A 191 -14.80 -41.43 13.80
C ALA A 191 -15.17 -40.71 12.49
N ALA A 192 -16.46 -40.57 12.18
CA ALA A 192 -16.93 -39.81 11.03
C ALA A 192 -16.73 -38.30 11.21
N LEU A 193 -16.96 -37.76 12.41
CA LEU A 193 -16.66 -36.36 12.73
C LEU A 193 -15.16 -36.08 12.64
N GLU A 194 -14.32 -36.96 13.19
CA GLU A 194 -12.86 -36.86 13.07
C GLU A 194 -12.40 -36.92 11.61
N SER A 195 -12.99 -37.81 10.81
CA SER A 195 -12.72 -37.90 9.38
C SER A 195 -13.12 -36.65 8.62
N PHE A 196 -14.24 -36.02 9.00
CA PHE A 196 -14.66 -34.73 8.46
C PHE A 196 -13.64 -33.63 8.79
N GLU A 197 -13.23 -33.50 10.04
CA GLU A 197 -12.27 -32.48 10.46
C GLU A 197 -10.90 -32.67 9.77
N LEU A 198 -10.41 -33.91 9.70
CA LEU A 198 -9.15 -34.24 9.04
C LEU A 198 -9.20 -33.96 7.53
N ALA A 199 -10.30 -34.32 6.86
CA ALA A 199 -10.45 -34.09 5.43
C ALA A 199 -10.62 -32.59 5.11
N TYR A 200 -11.28 -31.85 6.01
CA TYR A 200 -11.39 -30.40 5.91
C TYR A 200 -10.02 -29.73 6.07
N ASP A 201 -9.27 -30.05 7.14
CA ASP A 201 -7.94 -29.49 7.42
C ASP A 201 -6.95 -29.70 6.27
N LYS A 202 -7.02 -30.86 5.61
CA LYS A 202 -6.17 -31.19 4.44
C LYS A 202 -6.50 -30.40 3.18
N SER A 203 -7.73 -29.92 3.03
CA SER A 203 -8.23 -29.34 1.78
C SER A 203 -8.40 -27.82 1.85
N MET A 204 -8.64 -27.29 3.05
CA MET A 204 -8.92 -25.88 3.28
C MET A 204 -7.69 -25.00 3.04
N LYS A 205 -7.94 -23.74 2.67
CA LYS A 205 -6.91 -22.70 2.75
C LYS A 205 -6.78 -22.34 4.22
N LYS A 206 -5.61 -22.63 4.80
CA LYS A 206 -5.30 -22.41 6.22
C LYS A 206 -5.35 -20.93 6.56
N SER A 207 -6.51 -20.47 7.01
CA SER A 207 -6.79 -19.06 7.30
C SER A 207 -7.75 -18.91 8.47
N LEU A 208 -7.90 -17.68 8.96
CA LEU A 208 -8.86 -17.33 10.02
C LEU A 208 -10.30 -17.69 9.62
N GLU A 209 -10.64 -17.51 8.35
CA GLU A 209 -11.93 -17.83 7.76
C GLU A 209 -12.18 -19.33 7.78
N ALA A 210 -11.14 -20.13 7.55
CA ALA A 210 -11.25 -21.58 7.65
C ALA A 210 -11.61 -22.02 9.07
N ASN A 211 -11.04 -21.36 10.08
CA ASN A 211 -11.39 -21.59 11.48
C ASN A 211 -12.80 -21.10 11.81
N LYS A 212 -13.22 -19.93 11.29
CA LYS A 212 -14.61 -19.44 11.43
C LYS A 212 -15.62 -20.40 10.83
N VAL A 213 -15.32 -21.01 9.69
CA VAL A 213 -16.17 -22.01 9.05
C VAL A 213 -16.32 -23.25 9.94
N ILE A 214 -15.23 -23.86 10.42
CA ILE A 214 -15.33 -25.05 11.29
C ILE A 214 -16.00 -24.73 12.63
N THR A 215 -15.71 -23.57 13.21
CA THR A 215 -16.37 -23.03 14.42
C THR A 215 -17.88 -22.90 14.21
N SER A 216 -18.33 -22.47 13.02
CA SER A 216 -19.75 -22.42 12.66
C SER A 216 -20.38 -23.82 12.59
N TYR A 217 -19.68 -24.81 12.02
CA TYR A 217 -20.15 -26.20 12.00
C TYR A 217 -20.28 -26.78 13.42
N LYS A 218 -19.28 -26.55 14.27
CA LYS A 218 -19.33 -26.97 15.69
C LYS A 218 -20.45 -26.29 16.46
N ARG A 219 -20.80 -25.04 16.11
CA ARG A 219 -21.89 -24.30 16.76
C ARG A 219 -23.29 -24.75 16.29
N ASN A 220 -23.49 -25.03 15.00
CA ASN A 220 -24.85 -25.23 14.48
C ASN A 220 -25.12 -26.66 13.95
N GLN A 221 -24.14 -27.31 13.32
CA GLN A 221 -24.33 -28.58 12.61
C GLN A 221 -24.02 -29.78 13.52
N TYR A 222 -22.97 -29.68 14.33
CA TYR A 222 -22.61 -30.74 15.28
C TYR A 222 -23.72 -30.98 16.29
N PRO A 223 -24.36 -29.95 16.89
CA PRO A 223 -25.46 -30.19 17.80
C PRO A 223 -26.66 -30.87 17.15
N ALA A 224 -27.03 -30.43 15.95
CA ALA A 224 -28.12 -31.07 15.21
C ALA A 224 -27.82 -32.55 14.93
N ALA A 225 -26.59 -32.88 14.55
CA ALA A 225 -26.18 -34.27 14.31
C ALA A 225 -26.16 -35.10 15.61
N ILE A 226 -25.69 -34.54 16.72
CA ILE A 226 -25.67 -35.18 18.04
C ILE A 226 -27.11 -35.45 18.52
N ASP A 227 -28.00 -34.47 18.40
CA ASP A 227 -29.42 -34.63 18.77
C ASP A 227 -30.09 -35.70 17.91
N HIS A 228 -29.76 -35.78 16.62
CA HIS A 228 -30.25 -36.86 15.74
C HIS A 228 -29.76 -38.24 16.20
N MET A 229 -28.48 -38.39 16.52
CA MET A 229 -27.93 -39.64 17.06
C MET A 229 -28.60 -40.05 18.38
N LYS A 230 -28.95 -39.07 19.22
CA LYS A 230 -29.69 -39.29 20.46
C LYS A 230 -31.12 -39.76 20.19
N GLN A 231 -31.80 -39.19 19.20
CA GLN A 231 -33.16 -39.62 18.80
C GLN A 231 -33.18 -41.05 18.25
N LEU A 232 -32.13 -41.46 17.53
CA LEU A 232 -31.97 -42.83 17.04
C LEU A 232 -31.60 -43.84 18.14
N GLY A 233 -31.39 -43.41 19.38
CA GLY A 233 -30.97 -44.27 20.49
C GLY A 233 -29.51 -44.73 20.43
N ILE A 234 -28.75 -44.24 19.44
CA ILE A 234 -27.32 -44.55 19.25
C ILE A 234 -26.49 -43.86 20.34
N MET A 235 -26.94 -42.71 20.83
CA MET A 235 -26.26 -41.93 21.86
C MET A 235 -27.17 -41.68 23.06
N ASN A 236 -26.69 -42.01 24.26
CA ASN A 236 -27.42 -41.70 25.50
C ASN A 236 -27.20 -40.24 25.93
N LYS A 237 -28.05 -39.75 26.85
CA LYS A 237 -28.03 -38.37 27.33
C LYS A 237 -26.66 -37.95 27.89
N ARG A 238 -26.01 -38.81 28.69
CA ARG A 238 -24.72 -38.52 29.31
C ARG A 238 -23.60 -38.38 28.27
N LEU A 239 -23.60 -39.25 27.27
CA LEU A 239 -22.63 -39.19 26.16
C LEU A 239 -22.84 -37.92 25.31
N ALA A 240 -24.10 -37.56 25.03
CA ALA A 240 -24.42 -36.32 24.31
C ALA A 240 -23.94 -35.08 25.07
N GLU A 241 -24.21 -34.98 26.38
CA GLU A 241 -23.73 -33.89 27.23
C GLU A 241 -22.19 -33.78 27.25
N ALA A 242 -21.49 -34.93 27.33
CA ALA A 242 -20.03 -34.95 27.28
C ALA A 242 -19.49 -34.48 25.92
N MET A 243 -20.13 -34.87 24.81
CA MET A 243 -19.77 -34.40 23.48
C MET A 243 -20.02 -32.90 23.33
N TYR A 244 -21.17 -32.39 23.75
CA TYR A 244 -21.45 -30.95 23.73
C TYR A 244 -20.37 -30.13 24.43
N LEU A 245 -19.97 -30.53 25.64
CA LEU A 245 -18.93 -29.83 26.39
C LEU A 245 -17.57 -29.87 25.69
N ARG A 246 -17.20 -31.03 25.11
CA ARG A 246 -15.94 -31.20 24.39
C ARG A 246 -15.88 -30.31 23.15
N GLU A 247 -16.93 -30.32 22.33
CA GLU A 247 -16.97 -29.53 21.10
C GLU A 247 -17.04 -28.02 21.38
N GLU A 248 -17.75 -27.62 22.45
CA GLU A 248 -17.79 -26.24 22.90
C GLU A 248 -16.43 -25.74 23.41
N THR A 249 -15.70 -26.59 24.13
CA THR A 249 -14.34 -26.27 24.60
C THR A 249 -13.37 -26.11 23.43
N ASP A 250 -13.41 -27.02 22.46
CA ASP A 250 -12.59 -26.92 21.24
C ASP A 250 -12.93 -25.66 20.44
N ARG A 251 -14.22 -25.33 20.32
CA ARG A 251 -14.71 -24.10 19.68
C ARG A 251 -14.11 -22.85 20.33
N LEU A 252 -14.21 -22.72 21.64
CA LEU A 252 -13.65 -21.59 22.38
C LEU A 252 -12.13 -21.49 22.23
N ARG A 253 -11.42 -22.62 22.24
CA ARG A 253 -9.96 -22.67 22.02
C ARG A 253 -9.60 -22.15 20.62
N ARG A 254 -10.35 -22.54 19.59
CA ARG A 254 -10.13 -22.07 18.21
C ARG A 254 -10.41 -20.58 18.07
N GLU A 255 -11.49 -20.07 18.64
CA GLU A 255 -11.80 -18.64 18.63
C GLU A 255 -10.71 -17.81 19.33
N ALA A 256 -10.13 -18.31 20.42
CA ALA A 256 -9.00 -17.66 21.07
C ALA A 256 -7.76 -17.62 20.18
N PHE A 257 -7.41 -18.75 19.55
CA PHE A 257 -6.30 -18.84 18.61
C PHE A 257 -6.47 -17.91 17.40
N GLU A 258 -7.68 -17.85 16.82
CA GLU A 258 -8.01 -16.94 15.72
C GLU A 258 -7.71 -15.47 16.06
N ARG A 259 -8.10 -15.01 17.26
CA ARG A 259 -7.86 -13.62 17.70
C ARG A 259 -6.37 -13.32 17.84
N THR A 260 -5.62 -14.23 18.45
CA THR A 260 -4.17 -14.08 18.63
C THR A 260 -3.45 -14.04 17.28
N GLU A 261 -3.84 -14.92 16.36
CA GLU A 261 -3.21 -15.00 15.05
C GLU A 261 -3.51 -13.79 14.17
N ALA A 262 -4.74 -13.27 14.22
CA ALA A 262 -5.11 -12.03 13.53
C ALA A 262 -4.23 -10.85 13.99
N ILE A 263 -4.05 -10.70 15.30
CA ILE A 263 -3.20 -9.65 15.89
C ILE A 263 -1.74 -9.85 15.45
N ARG A 264 -1.25 -11.10 15.44
CA ARG A 264 0.13 -11.41 15.03
C ARG A 264 0.41 -10.96 13.61
N ILE A 265 -0.47 -11.32 12.66
CA ILE A 265 -0.32 -10.98 11.25
C ILE A 265 -0.36 -9.46 11.06
N GLU A 266 -1.33 -8.79 11.67
CA GLU A 266 -1.50 -7.33 11.55
C GLU A 266 -0.32 -6.57 12.16
N THR A 267 0.19 -7.01 13.33
CA THR A 267 1.36 -6.39 13.97
C THR A 267 2.62 -6.54 13.10
N ALA A 268 2.87 -7.75 12.59
CA ALA A 268 4.04 -8.00 11.74
C ALA A 268 3.98 -7.25 10.40
N ALA A 269 2.78 -7.09 9.83
CA ALA A 269 2.58 -6.29 8.63
C ALA A 269 2.86 -4.80 8.90
N PHE A 270 2.32 -4.27 10.00
CA PHE A 270 2.51 -2.88 10.41
C PHE A 270 3.99 -2.53 10.66
N GLU A 271 4.74 -3.42 11.31
CA GLU A 271 6.18 -3.22 11.53
C GLU A 271 6.97 -3.14 10.22
N ARG A 272 6.70 -4.05 9.28
CA ARG A 272 7.35 -4.07 7.96
C ARG A 272 7.01 -2.84 7.12
N GLU A 273 5.74 -2.43 7.12
CA GLU A 273 5.28 -1.23 6.42
C GLU A 273 5.97 0.03 6.97
N ARG A 274 6.04 0.16 8.30
CA ARG A 274 6.70 1.29 8.97
C ARG A 274 8.21 1.34 8.68
N GLU A 275 8.86 0.19 8.57
CA GLU A 275 10.28 0.09 8.24
C GLU A 275 10.56 0.68 6.85
N LYS A 276 9.85 0.18 5.82
CA LYS A 276 10.01 0.65 4.45
C LYS A 276 9.68 2.13 4.29
N PHE A 277 8.62 2.59 4.95
CA PHE A 277 8.26 4.00 4.95
C PHE A 277 9.41 4.86 5.49
N ARG A 278 10.01 4.44 6.61
CA ARG A 278 11.10 5.18 7.25
C ARG A 278 12.30 5.31 6.32
N GLU A 279 12.70 4.22 5.66
CA GLU A 279 13.82 4.24 4.70
C GLU A 279 13.59 5.28 3.58
N ASN A 280 12.39 5.30 3.00
CA ASN A 280 12.05 6.24 1.94
C ASN A 280 12.00 7.69 2.44
N PHE A 281 11.43 7.92 3.62
CA PHE A 281 11.36 9.24 4.24
C PHE A 281 12.75 9.78 4.58
N GLU A 282 13.61 8.97 5.21
CA GLU A 282 14.99 9.33 5.53
C GLU A 282 15.79 9.67 4.27
N SER A 283 15.65 8.86 3.21
CA SER A 283 16.25 9.15 1.91
C SER A 283 15.80 10.51 1.37
N LYS A 284 14.52 10.86 1.48
CA LYS A 284 14.01 12.17 1.05
C LYS A 284 14.58 13.31 1.88
N ILE A 285 14.68 13.15 3.19
CA ILE A 285 15.28 14.18 4.07
C ILE A 285 16.75 14.41 3.72
N SER A 286 17.52 13.34 3.46
CA SER A 286 18.92 13.47 3.01
C SER A 286 19.04 14.19 1.66
N GLU A 287 18.15 13.92 0.71
CA GLU A 287 18.07 14.65 -0.57
C GLU A 287 17.88 16.16 -0.32
N LEU A 288 16.90 16.53 0.51
CA LEU A 288 16.60 17.93 0.82
C LEU A 288 17.79 18.63 1.51
N GLN A 289 18.49 17.94 2.42
CA GLN A 289 19.69 18.48 3.08
C GLN A 289 20.82 18.72 2.08
N LYS A 290 21.10 17.76 1.21
CA LYS A 290 22.11 17.89 0.15
C LYS A 290 21.81 19.09 -0.76
N ASN A 291 20.55 19.26 -1.18
CA ASN A 291 20.15 20.40 -1.99
C ASN A 291 20.39 21.75 -1.28
N ILE A 292 20.16 21.82 0.03
CA ILE A 292 20.45 23.03 0.82
C ILE A 292 21.95 23.34 0.82
N GLU A 293 22.79 22.33 0.96
CA GLU A 293 24.26 22.48 0.93
C GLU A 293 24.77 22.94 -0.44
N GLU A 294 24.25 22.35 -1.52
CA GLU A 294 24.56 22.76 -2.90
C GLU A 294 24.18 24.23 -3.14
N GLN A 295 22.98 24.64 -2.72
CA GLN A 295 22.53 26.03 -2.81
C GLN A 295 23.44 26.99 -2.03
N ARG A 296 23.85 26.62 -0.82
CA ARG A 296 24.77 27.44 0.00
C ARG A 296 26.12 27.60 -0.67
N LYS A 297 26.67 26.53 -1.24
CA LYS A 297 27.95 26.56 -1.94
C LYS A 297 27.89 27.47 -3.17
N PHE A 298 26.87 27.31 -4.01
CA PHE A 298 26.65 28.13 -5.20
C PHE A 298 26.50 29.62 -4.84
N ASN A 299 25.66 29.94 -3.84
CA ASN A 299 25.46 31.33 -3.41
C ASN A 299 26.74 31.95 -2.82
N GLY A 300 27.55 31.16 -2.11
CA GLY A 300 28.84 31.60 -1.59
C GLY A 300 29.86 31.91 -2.70
N GLU A 301 29.90 31.11 -3.75
CA GLU A 301 30.74 31.36 -4.94
C GLU A 301 30.27 32.61 -5.69
N MET A 302 28.95 32.76 -5.90
CA MET A 302 28.37 33.92 -6.59
C MET A 302 28.61 35.24 -5.83
N ASN A 303 28.49 35.23 -4.50
CA ASN A 303 28.75 36.41 -3.67
C ASN A 303 30.22 36.86 -3.76
N LYS A 304 31.18 35.92 -3.81
CA LYS A 304 32.60 36.27 -4.03
C LYS A 304 32.84 36.93 -5.38
N VAL A 305 32.20 36.42 -6.45
CA VAL A 305 32.28 37.03 -7.78
C VAL A 305 31.71 38.46 -7.76
N LEU A 306 30.55 38.66 -7.12
CA LEU A 306 29.95 39.99 -7.00
C LEU A 306 30.83 40.97 -6.19
N GLU A 307 31.44 40.51 -5.09
CA GLU A 307 32.37 41.30 -4.29
C GLU A 307 33.63 41.69 -5.07
N ASP A 308 34.14 40.80 -5.93
CA ASP A 308 35.30 41.11 -6.77
C ASP A 308 34.93 42.06 -7.92
N PHE A 309 33.72 41.99 -8.47
CA PHE A 309 33.22 42.96 -9.45
C PHE A 309 33.02 44.36 -8.85
N GLN A 310 32.67 44.48 -7.56
CA GLN A 310 32.49 45.77 -6.88
C GLN A 310 33.82 46.46 -6.52
N LYS A 311 34.96 45.78 -6.68
CA LYS A 311 36.31 46.35 -6.46
C LYS A 311 36.89 47.02 -7.72
N PHE A 312 36.18 46.95 -8.85
CA PHE A 312 36.50 47.62 -10.12
C PHE A 312 35.51 48.75 -10.40
#